data_AF-A0A6B2DR85-F1
#
_entry.id   AF-A0A6B2DR85-F1
#
_cell.length_a   1.000
_cell.length_b   1.000
_cell.length_c   1.000
_cell.angle_alpha   90.00
_cell.angle_beta   90.00
_cell.angle_gamma   90.00
#
_symmetry.space_group_name_H-M   'P 1'
#
loop_
_entity.id
_entity.type
_entity.pdbx_description
1 polymer ?
#
loop_
_entity_poly.entity_id
_entity_poly.type
_entity_poly.pdbx_seq_one_letter_code
_entity_poly.pdbx_strand_id
1 'polypeptide(L)'
;AFRLAVQLSRTPAGPGGLTALRDAHAAGRLDEDELMFNPVVLAHAAYENSLNFLACAGLALATSGPKSVRELVAEICPARYVLRFGPGGPVAVSLADGLPFGLGRHACPGSGVALAEGEVALGALAKLLAGGCEVTDVRWKTHPVFHGLAKAVVTRSGNG
;
A
#
# COMPACT_ATOMS: atom_id res chain seq x y z
N ALA A 1 12.88 8.78 -11.49
CA ALA A 1 11.77 9.53 -10.86
C ALA A 1 11.22 10.61 -11.79
N PHE A 2 12.01 11.62 -12.19
CA PHE A 2 11.52 12.76 -13.00
C PHE A 2 10.82 12.37 -14.32
N ARG A 3 11.40 11.46 -15.11
CA ARG A 3 10.77 10.98 -16.35
C ARG A 3 9.41 10.32 -16.12
N LEU A 4 9.27 9.54 -15.04
CA LEU A 4 8.00 8.91 -14.65
C LEU A 4 6.98 9.96 -14.20
N ALA A 5 7.43 11.01 -13.51
CA ALA A 5 6.60 12.14 -13.09
C ALA A 5 5.97 12.85 -14.28
N VAL A 6 6.80 13.23 -15.25
CA VAL A 6 6.35 13.88 -16.49
C VAL A 6 5.40 13.00 -17.29
N GLN A 7 5.65 11.69 -17.33
CA GLN A 7 4.74 10.75 -18.01
C GLN A 7 3.40 10.67 -17.28
N LEU A 8 3.38 10.41 -15.97
CA LEU A 8 2.13 10.27 -15.22
C LEU A 8 1.30 11.56 -15.20
N SER A 9 1.94 12.73 -15.09
CA SER A 9 1.20 14.00 -15.10
C SER A 9 0.50 14.27 -16.44
N ARG A 10 1.04 13.73 -17.56
CA ARG A 10 0.54 13.99 -18.93
C ARG A 10 -0.24 12.84 -19.57
N THR A 11 -0.12 11.61 -19.08
CA THR A 11 -0.77 10.43 -19.68
C THR A 11 -2.30 10.53 -19.58
N PRO A 12 -3.05 10.33 -20.69
CA PRO A 12 -4.51 10.25 -20.64
C PRO A 12 -4.97 9.22 -19.59
N ALA A 13 -5.88 9.64 -18.73
CA ALA A 13 -6.43 8.80 -17.67
C ALA A 13 -7.94 8.91 -17.66
N GLY A 14 -8.63 7.83 -17.30
CA GLY A 14 -10.05 7.90 -16.97
C GLY A 14 -10.29 8.74 -15.70
N PRO A 15 -11.55 9.01 -15.34
CA PRO A 15 -11.89 9.74 -14.12
C PRO A 15 -11.23 9.12 -12.88
N GLY A 16 -10.58 9.94 -12.05
CA GLY A 16 -9.91 9.48 -10.83
C GLY A 16 -8.94 10.49 -10.25
N GLY A 17 -8.00 10.02 -9.43
CA GLY A 17 -7.03 10.89 -8.74
C GLY A 17 -6.17 11.73 -9.68
N LEU A 18 -5.77 11.17 -10.83
CA LEU A 18 -4.94 11.90 -11.81
C LEU A 18 -5.72 13.01 -12.53
N THR A 19 -6.99 12.78 -12.87
CA THR A 19 -7.83 13.84 -13.46
C THR A 19 -8.16 14.91 -12.43
N ALA A 20 -8.45 14.53 -11.18
CA ALA A 20 -8.71 15.47 -10.10
C ALA A 20 -7.51 16.41 -9.81
N LEU A 21 -6.27 15.91 -9.92
CA LEU A 21 -5.07 16.75 -9.82
C LEU A 21 -4.96 17.76 -10.97
N ARG A 22 -5.28 17.34 -12.20
CA ARG A 22 -5.28 18.23 -13.38
C ARG A 22 -6.36 19.30 -13.28
N ASP A 23 -7.56 18.93 -12.85
CA ASP A 23 -8.66 19.87 -12.65
C ASP A 23 -8.34 20.89 -11.54
N ALA A 24 -7.66 20.44 -10.47
CA ALA A 24 -7.18 21.33 -9.41
C ALA A 24 -6.12 22.32 -9.91
N HIS A 25 -5.18 21.87 -10.73
CA HIS A 25 -4.19 22.74 -11.36
C HIS A 25 -4.83 23.74 -12.34
N ALA A 26 -5.75 23.28 -13.20
CA ALA A 26 -6.49 24.15 -14.12
C ALA A 26 -7.32 25.23 -13.40
N ALA A 27 -7.79 24.93 -12.19
CA ALA A 27 -8.47 25.89 -11.31
C ALA A 27 -7.52 26.78 -10.48
N GLY A 28 -6.20 26.71 -10.69
CA GLY A 28 -5.20 27.50 -9.97
C GLY A 28 -4.98 27.09 -8.50
N ARG A 29 -5.39 25.88 -8.11
CA ARG A 29 -5.25 25.36 -6.73
C ARG A 29 -3.98 24.55 -6.50
N LEU A 30 -3.26 24.18 -7.56
CA LEU A 30 -1.97 23.50 -7.52
C LEU A 30 -1.01 24.20 -8.48
N ASP A 31 0.25 24.33 -8.07
CA ASP A 31 1.31 24.78 -8.98
C ASP A 31 1.81 23.65 -9.91
N GLU A 32 2.75 23.98 -10.80
CA GLU A 32 3.31 23.02 -11.76
C GLU A 32 4.13 21.91 -11.07
N ASP A 33 4.86 22.25 -10.01
CA ASP A 33 5.68 21.29 -9.27
C ASP A 33 4.77 20.29 -8.54
N GLU A 34 3.73 20.77 -7.88
CA GLU A 34 2.70 19.95 -7.24
C GLU A 34 2.01 19.02 -8.24
N LEU A 35 1.66 19.52 -9.45
CA LEU A 35 1.08 18.69 -10.50
C LEU A 35 2.07 17.63 -11.02
N MET A 36 3.38 17.92 -11.05
CA MET A 36 4.39 16.96 -11.47
C MET A 36 4.63 15.87 -10.42
N PHE A 37 4.73 16.22 -9.13
CA PHE A 37 5.14 15.29 -8.08
C PHE A 37 3.96 14.49 -7.50
N ASN A 38 2.79 15.09 -7.29
CA ASN A 38 1.65 14.42 -6.66
C ASN A 38 1.20 13.12 -7.37
N PRO A 39 1.17 13.03 -8.72
CA PRO A 39 0.86 11.79 -9.43
C PRO A 39 1.80 10.63 -9.08
N VAL A 40 3.11 10.92 -8.97
CA VAL A 40 4.12 9.90 -8.63
C VAL A 40 3.94 9.45 -7.20
N VAL A 41 3.73 10.40 -6.28
CA VAL A 41 3.51 10.10 -4.87
C VAL A 41 2.24 9.25 -4.70
N LEU A 42 1.14 9.61 -5.36
CA LEU A 42 -0.10 8.83 -5.34
C LEU A 42 0.10 7.42 -5.89
N ALA A 43 0.71 7.28 -7.07
CA ALA A 43 0.95 5.98 -7.69
C ALA A 43 1.86 5.10 -6.81
N HIS A 44 2.93 5.68 -6.27
CA HIS A 44 3.84 4.98 -5.37
C HIS A 44 3.17 4.56 -4.06
N ALA A 45 2.43 5.49 -3.43
CA ALA A 45 1.76 5.23 -2.16
C ALA A 45 0.65 4.17 -2.31
N ALA A 46 -0.10 4.20 -3.40
CA ALA A 46 -1.12 3.19 -3.67
C ALA A 46 -0.49 1.82 -3.97
N TYR A 47 0.55 1.79 -4.81
CA TYR A 47 1.16 0.53 -5.24
C TYR A 47 1.94 -0.17 -4.12
N GLU A 48 2.92 0.50 -3.50
CA GLU A 48 3.81 -0.18 -2.55
C GLU A 48 3.09 -0.56 -1.25
N ASN A 49 2.25 0.30 -0.69
CA ASN A 49 1.59 -0.01 0.57
C ASN A 49 0.61 -1.17 0.43
N SER A 50 -0.27 -1.13 -0.58
CA SER A 50 -1.24 -2.21 -0.80
C SER A 50 -0.55 -3.51 -1.21
N LEU A 51 0.43 -3.47 -2.12
CA LEU A 51 1.16 -4.67 -2.53
C LEU A 51 1.79 -5.37 -1.33
N ASN A 52 2.53 -4.62 -0.51
CA ASN A 52 3.26 -5.20 0.61
C ASN A 52 2.30 -5.65 1.73
N PHE A 53 1.24 -4.89 2.00
CA PHE A 53 0.18 -5.31 2.94
C PHE A 53 -0.46 -6.63 2.51
N LEU A 54 -0.97 -6.70 1.28
CA LEU A 54 -1.68 -7.87 0.77
C LEU A 54 -0.77 -9.10 0.71
N ALA A 55 0.51 -8.93 0.37
CA ALA A 55 1.46 -10.03 0.36
C ALA A 55 1.67 -10.59 1.78
N CYS A 56 1.97 -9.71 2.75
CA CYS A 56 2.16 -10.12 4.15
C CYS A 56 0.88 -10.74 4.75
N ALA A 57 -0.27 -10.13 4.48
CA ALA A 57 -1.56 -10.60 4.97
C ALA A 57 -1.95 -11.95 4.34
N GLY A 58 -1.71 -12.12 3.04
CA GLY A 58 -1.92 -13.39 2.35
C GLY A 58 -1.02 -14.51 2.87
N LEU A 59 0.23 -14.20 3.21
CA LEU A 59 1.11 -15.14 3.89
C LEU A 59 0.59 -15.51 5.28
N ALA A 60 0.19 -14.52 6.09
CA ALA A 60 -0.38 -14.76 7.41
C ALA A 60 -1.63 -15.66 7.35
N LEU A 61 -2.49 -15.42 6.36
CA LEU A 61 -3.65 -16.26 6.07
C LEU A 61 -3.24 -17.71 5.75
N ALA A 62 -2.23 -17.89 4.89
CA ALA A 62 -1.76 -19.21 4.48
C ALA A 62 -1.04 -19.99 5.61
N THR A 63 -0.39 -19.29 6.54
CA THR A 63 0.37 -19.92 7.63
C THR A 63 -0.45 -20.12 8.90
N SER A 64 -1.40 -19.24 9.16
CA SER A 64 -2.07 -19.13 10.47
C SER A 64 -3.59 -19.12 10.38
N GLY A 65 -4.15 -19.19 9.18
CA GLY A 65 -5.59 -19.16 8.95
C GLY A 65 -6.18 -17.75 8.92
N PRO A 66 -7.51 -17.63 8.75
CA PRO A 66 -8.17 -16.35 8.55
C PRO A 66 -8.12 -15.46 9.79
N LYS A 67 -7.81 -14.18 9.57
CA LYS A 67 -7.94 -13.07 10.52
C LYS A 67 -8.76 -11.95 9.87
N SER A 68 -9.35 -11.07 10.68
CA SER A 68 -10.00 -9.88 10.12
C SER A 68 -8.97 -8.93 9.52
N VAL A 69 -9.35 -8.18 8.48
CA VAL A 69 -8.45 -7.17 7.90
C VAL A 69 -8.05 -6.14 8.94
N ARG A 70 -8.97 -5.78 9.84
CA ARG A 70 -8.72 -4.83 10.92
C ARG A 70 -7.60 -5.27 11.87
N GLU A 71 -7.56 -6.56 12.22
CA GLU A 71 -6.46 -7.10 13.03
C GLU A 71 -5.16 -7.08 12.22
N LEU A 72 -5.22 -7.51 10.96
CA LEU A 72 -4.04 -7.56 10.09
C LEU A 72 -3.41 -6.20 9.85
N VAL A 73 -4.17 -5.12 9.66
CA VAL A 73 -3.58 -3.77 9.51
C VAL A 73 -2.93 -3.26 10.80
N ALA A 74 -3.37 -3.72 11.97
CA ALA A 74 -2.73 -3.35 13.23
C ALA A 74 -1.40 -4.09 13.43
N GLU A 75 -1.30 -5.32 12.93
CA GLU A 75 -0.09 -6.16 13.00
C GLU A 75 0.90 -5.87 11.87
N ILE A 76 0.40 -5.54 10.68
CA ILE A 76 1.18 -5.40 9.45
C ILE A 76 1.22 -3.93 9.05
N CYS A 77 2.38 -3.31 9.27
CA CYS A 77 2.67 -1.96 8.83
C CYS A 77 3.75 -1.98 7.73
N PRO A 78 3.38 -1.96 6.43
CA PRO A 78 4.35 -2.09 5.36
C PRO A 78 5.29 -0.89 5.26
N ALA A 79 4.77 0.33 5.35
CA ALA A 79 5.59 1.53 5.46
C ALA A 79 6.09 1.67 6.90
N ARG A 80 7.40 1.49 7.11
CA ARG A 80 7.98 1.59 8.47
C ARG A 80 8.06 3.03 8.96
N TYR A 81 8.29 3.95 8.03
CA TYR A 81 8.52 5.36 8.33
C TYR A 81 7.78 6.27 7.36
N VAL A 82 7.33 7.41 7.87
CA VAL A 82 6.87 8.55 7.07
C VAL A 82 7.71 9.78 7.39
N LEU A 83 7.93 10.62 6.39
CA LEU A 83 8.62 11.89 6.59
C LEU A 83 7.61 12.98 6.94
N ARG A 84 7.91 13.71 8.02
CA ARG A 84 7.19 14.91 8.42
C ARG A 84 8.12 16.10 8.37
N PHE A 85 7.73 17.16 7.67
CA PHE A 85 8.48 18.40 7.61
C PHE A 85 8.03 19.32 8.75
N GLY A 86 8.96 19.69 9.62
CA GLY A 86 8.73 20.64 10.71
C GLY A 86 9.70 21.82 10.65
N PRO A 87 9.60 22.78 11.59
CA PRO A 87 10.47 23.96 11.64
C PRO A 87 11.96 23.63 11.72
N GLY A 88 12.32 22.49 12.31
CA GLY A 88 13.71 22.01 12.42
C GLY A 88 14.17 21.11 11.25
N GLY A 89 13.36 20.97 10.19
CA GLY A 89 13.64 20.11 9.05
C GLY A 89 12.81 18.81 9.02
N PRO A 90 13.17 17.86 8.13
CA PRO A 90 12.45 16.60 7.98
C PRO A 90 12.75 15.65 9.16
N VAL A 91 11.70 15.03 9.68
CA VAL A 91 11.75 14.00 10.74
C VAL A 91 11.11 12.73 10.21
N ALA A 92 11.82 11.60 10.34
CA ALA A 92 11.24 10.28 10.08
C ALA A 92 10.44 9.83 11.30
N VAL A 93 9.16 9.55 11.11
CA VAL A 93 8.23 9.07 12.14
C VAL A 93 7.94 7.60 11.88
N SER A 94 8.16 6.76 12.89
CA SER A 94 7.81 5.33 12.85
C SER A 94 6.29 5.17 12.79
N LEU A 95 5.80 4.32 11.88
CA LEU A 95 4.40 3.89 11.87
C LEU A 95 4.18 2.56 12.60
N ALA A 96 5.27 1.89 13.00
CA ALA A 96 5.22 0.57 13.64
C ALA A 96 4.53 0.57 15.03
N ASP A 97 4.34 1.74 15.64
CA ASP A 97 3.74 1.89 16.98
C ASP A 97 2.20 1.92 16.94
N GLY A 98 1.58 1.10 16.07
CA GLY A 98 0.13 0.96 15.99
C GLY A 98 -0.61 2.07 15.23
N LEU A 99 0.09 2.82 14.37
CA LEU A 99 -0.48 3.89 13.54
C LEU A 99 -0.32 3.58 12.04
N PRO A 100 -0.85 2.44 11.53
CA PRO A 100 -0.59 1.97 10.16
C PRO A 100 -1.07 2.95 9.07
N PHE A 101 -2.02 3.82 9.41
CA PHE A 101 -2.55 4.86 8.54
C PHE A 101 -2.19 6.28 9.01
N GLY A 102 -1.31 6.42 10.00
CA GLY A 102 -1.00 7.72 10.61
C GLY A 102 -2.22 8.39 11.27
N LEU A 103 -2.06 9.66 11.65
CA LEU A 103 -3.08 10.48 12.33
C LEU A 103 -3.02 11.94 11.87
N GLY A 104 -4.12 12.67 12.09
CA GLY A 104 -4.21 14.11 11.85
C GLY A 104 -4.32 14.47 10.35
N ARG A 105 -3.78 15.63 9.97
CA ARG A 105 -3.91 16.18 8.59
C ARG A 105 -3.27 15.30 7.50
N HIS A 106 -2.39 14.39 7.88
CA HIS A 106 -1.73 13.44 6.98
C HIS A 106 -2.14 11.99 7.26
N ALA A 107 -3.28 11.77 7.94
CA ALA A 107 -3.88 10.44 7.98
C ALA A 107 -4.10 9.91 6.56
N CYS A 108 -3.82 8.63 6.34
CA CYS A 108 -3.77 8.04 5.02
C CYS A 108 -5.11 8.23 4.29
N PRO A 109 -5.14 8.99 3.19
CA PRO A 109 -6.37 9.24 2.45
C PRO A 109 -6.86 7.97 1.73
N GLY A 110 -5.95 6.99 1.50
CA GLY A 110 -6.26 5.71 0.87
C GLY A 110 -6.67 4.61 1.85
N SER A 111 -6.79 4.88 3.15
CA SER A 111 -7.08 3.85 4.16
C SER A 111 -8.36 3.06 3.87
N GLY A 112 -9.43 3.73 3.44
CA GLY A 112 -10.68 3.05 3.06
C GLY A 112 -10.51 2.11 1.86
N VAL A 113 -9.71 2.51 0.87
CA VAL A 113 -9.39 1.67 -0.30
C VAL A 113 -8.54 0.47 0.12
N ALA A 114 -7.50 0.69 0.92
CA ALA A 114 -6.63 -0.37 1.40
C ALA A 114 -7.38 -1.44 2.22
N LEU A 115 -8.31 -1.01 3.07
CA LEU A 115 -9.16 -1.94 3.84
C LEU A 115 -10.10 -2.73 2.91
N ALA A 116 -10.75 -2.07 1.95
CA ALA A 116 -11.63 -2.74 1.00
C ALA A 116 -10.87 -3.74 0.11
N GLU A 117 -9.67 -3.38 -0.36
CA GLU A 117 -8.78 -4.28 -1.09
C GLU A 117 -8.42 -5.51 -0.25
N GLY A 118 -8.07 -5.31 1.02
CA GLY A 118 -7.82 -6.38 1.98
C GLY A 118 -9.01 -7.34 2.11
N GLU A 119 -10.21 -6.80 2.33
CA GLU A 119 -11.43 -7.61 2.56
C GLU A 119 -11.75 -8.47 1.33
N VAL A 120 -11.70 -7.86 0.14
CA VAL A 120 -12.00 -8.56 -1.11
C VAL A 120 -10.93 -9.61 -1.42
N ALA A 121 -9.66 -9.23 -1.38
CA ALA A 121 -8.56 -10.11 -1.78
C ALA A 121 -8.37 -11.27 -0.80
N LEU A 122 -8.32 -11.00 0.51
CA LEU A 122 -8.14 -12.03 1.53
C LEU A 122 -9.37 -12.91 1.66
N GLY A 123 -10.58 -12.34 1.51
CA GLY A 123 -11.82 -13.12 1.49
C GLY A 123 -11.88 -14.10 0.31
N ALA A 124 -11.42 -13.68 -0.88
CA ALA A 124 -11.30 -14.57 -2.03
C ALA A 124 -10.23 -15.65 -1.81
N LEU A 125 -9.05 -15.26 -1.30
CA LEU A 125 -7.94 -16.17 -1.06
C LEU A 125 -8.27 -17.22 0.03
N ALA A 126 -8.97 -16.82 1.10
CA ALA A 126 -9.36 -17.73 2.17
C ALA A 126 -10.23 -18.89 1.67
N LYS A 127 -11.13 -18.63 0.71
CA LYS A 127 -11.94 -19.68 0.07
C LYS A 127 -11.09 -20.69 -0.69
N LEU A 128 -10.03 -20.21 -1.37
CA LEU A 128 -9.11 -21.08 -2.12
C LEU A 128 -8.24 -21.92 -1.19
N LEU A 129 -7.87 -21.38 -0.03
CA LEU A 129 -6.98 -22.02 0.94
C LEU A 129 -7.71 -22.82 2.04
N ALA A 130 -9.05 -22.83 2.06
CA ALA A 130 -9.84 -23.50 3.10
C ALA A 130 -9.57 -25.01 3.23
N GLY A 131 -9.03 -25.66 2.19
CA GLY A 131 -8.60 -27.06 2.22
C GLY A 131 -7.20 -27.30 2.80
N GLY A 132 -6.57 -26.25 3.32
CA GLY A 132 -5.18 -26.26 3.76
C GLY A 132 -4.20 -25.96 2.62
N CYS A 133 -3.02 -25.50 3.01
CA CYS A 133 -1.92 -25.25 2.10
C CYS A 133 -0.58 -25.44 2.80
N GLU A 134 0.45 -25.66 2.00
CA GLU A 134 1.84 -25.63 2.40
C GLU A 134 2.48 -24.33 1.90
N VAL A 135 3.27 -23.71 2.77
CA VAL A 135 4.03 -22.49 2.43
C VAL A 135 5.52 -22.80 2.45
N THR A 136 6.21 -22.50 1.35
CA THR A 136 7.65 -22.71 1.20
C THR A 136 8.34 -21.50 0.54
N ASP A 137 9.67 -21.47 0.56
CA ASP A 137 10.51 -20.46 -0.10
C ASP A 137 10.11 -19.00 0.20
N VAL A 138 9.87 -18.71 1.48
CA VAL A 138 9.53 -17.36 1.96
C VAL A 138 10.78 -16.48 1.93
N ARG A 139 10.71 -15.38 1.17
CA ARG A 139 11.77 -14.38 1.04
C ARG A 139 11.21 -12.98 1.25
N TRP A 140 11.92 -12.20 2.04
CA TRP A 140 11.55 -10.82 2.37
C TRP A 140 12.28 -9.81 1.49
N LYS A 141 11.64 -8.68 1.19
CA LYS A 141 12.29 -7.54 0.53
C LYS A 141 13.38 -6.97 1.46
N THR A 142 14.50 -6.54 0.87
CA THR A 142 15.58 -5.82 1.59
C THR A 142 15.41 -4.30 1.55
N HIS A 143 14.19 -3.81 1.32
CA HIS A 143 13.93 -2.39 1.11
C HIS A 143 13.95 -1.62 2.45
N PRO A 144 14.66 -0.48 2.56
CA PRO A 144 14.84 0.22 3.83
C PRO A 144 13.55 0.87 4.37
N VAL A 145 12.63 1.24 3.48
CA VAL A 145 11.38 1.95 3.84
C VAL A 145 10.18 1.00 3.95
N PHE A 146 10.19 -0.09 3.19
CA PHE A 146 9.03 -0.95 3.04
C PHE A 146 9.35 -2.36 3.54
N HIS A 147 8.54 -2.85 4.45
CA HIS A 147 8.49 -4.25 4.80
C HIS A 147 7.47 -4.96 3.91
N GLY A 148 7.89 -6.05 3.27
CA GLY A 148 7.01 -6.88 2.46
C GLY A 148 7.71 -8.11 1.92
N LEU A 149 6.94 -8.99 1.30
CA LEU A 149 7.45 -10.22 0.69
C LEU A 149 8.06 -9.95 -0.68
N ALA A 150 9.21 -10.56 -0.92
CA ALA A 150 9.78 -10.72 -2.25
C ALA A 150 9.25 -11.99 -2.92
N LYS A 151 9.04 -13.06 -2.13
CA LYS A 151 8.49 -14.34 -2.61
C LYS A 151 7.87 -15.15 -1.47
N ALA A 152 6.82 -15.90 -1.79
CA ALA A 152 6.39 -17.08 -1.05
C ALA A 152 5.75 -18.05 -2.05
N VAL A 153 5.99 -19.35 -1.89
CA VAL A 153 5.32 -20.39 -2.67
C VAL A 153 4.22 -20.97 -1.81
N VAL A 154 2.99 -20.91 -2.29
CA VAL A 154 1.82 -21.47 -1.60
C VAL A 154 1.26 -22.59 -2.47
N THR A 155 1.34 -23.81 -1.96
CA THR A 155 0.79 -25.01 -2.61
C THR A 155 -0.44 -25.44 -1.83
N ARG A 156 -1.60 -25.48 -2.48
CA ARG A 156 -2.82 -25.97 -1.85
C ARG A 156 -2.67 -27.48 -1.56
N SER A 157 -2.98 -27.88 -0.33
CA SER A 157 -3.13 -29.29 0.02
C SER A 157 -4.41 -29.79 -0.66
N GLY A 158 -4.30 -30.81 -1.50
CA GLY A 158 -5.29 -31.14 -2.54
C GLY A 158 -6.74 -31.33 -2.05
N ASN A 159 -7.69 -31.00 -2.94
CA ASN A 159 -8.30 -31.96 -3.88
C ASN A 159 -8.46 -31.18 -5.22
N GLY A 160 -8.19 -31.75 -6.40
CA GLY A 160 -8.94 -32.91 -6.89
C GLY A 160 -10.36 -32.46 -7.20
#